data_AF-A0A7M1S2M2-F1
#
_entry.id   AF-A0A7M1S2M2-F1
#
_cell.length_a   1.000
_cell.length_b   1.000
_cell.length_c   1.000
_cell.angle_alpha   90.00
_cell.angle_beta   90.00
_cell.angle_gamma   90.00
#
_symmetry.space_group_name_H-M   'P 1'
#
loop_
_entity.id
_entity.type
_entity.pdbx_description
1 polymer ?
#
loop_
_entity_poly.entity_id
_entity_poly.type
_entity_poly.pdbx_seq_one_letter_code
_entity_poly.pdbx_strand_id
1 'polypeptide(L)'
;MKKFLILLAGSVMIIVLSGCGGSDDVIIIEEPILETFFITDGFGEGVSGIIYECDSGTSGVTNFEGAFMFDIKGDNCKFDFVINDIQSDLYIEYDNDPDTDAGIDGIYYECIFDGALSETGYSGPSGFVTDSRIHDGCTLFDIY
;
A
#
# COMPACT_ATOMS: atom_id res chain seq x y z
N MET A 1 -2.92 -86.21 -2.51
CA MET A 1 -3.73 -85.03 -2.14
C MET A 1 -2.77 -83.99 -1.58
N LYS A 2 -2.77 -82.78 -2.18
CA LYS A 2 -2.02 -81.60 -1.72
C LYS A 2 -2.54 -81.14 -0.36
N LYS A 3 -1.63 -80.65 0.50
CA LYS A 3 -1.67 -79.28 1.06
C LYS A 3 -0.38 -79.01 1.86
N PHE A 4 0.37 -78.04 1.33
CA PHE A 4 1.48 -77.31 1.93
C PHE A 4 0.97 -76.47 3.12
N LEU A 5 1.64 -76.39 4.28
CA LEU A 5 2.87 -75.64 4.63
C LEU A 5 2.63 -74.11 4.74
N ILE A 6 3.11 -73.56 5.87
CA ILE A 6 3.69 -72.22 6.12
C ILE A 6 2.93 -71.28 7.07
N LEU A 7 3.52 -71.14 8.26
CA LEU A 7 3.49 -70.00 9.17
C LEU A 7 4.29 -68.82 8.57
N LEU A 8 3.70 -67.62 8.55
CA LEU A 8 4.37 -66.31 8.36
C LEU A 8 4.12 -65.53 9.66
N ALA A 9 5.09 -65.10 10.47
CA ALA A 9 6.30 -64.30 10.26
C ALA A 9 6.02 -62.86 9.77
N GLY A 10 6.32 -61.89 10.63
CA GLY A 10 6.46 -60.46 10.31
C GLY A 10 5.80 -59.57 11.36
N SER A 11 6.37 -58.45 11.81
CA SER A 11 7.67 -57.82 11.58
C SER A 11 7.70 -56.58 12.47
N VAL A 12 8.77 -56.42 13.26
CA VAL A 12 9.09 -55.17 13.96
C VAL A 12 9.56 -54.17 12.91
N MET A 13 8.94 -52.99 12.82
CA MET A 13 9.54 -51.82 12.20
C MET A 13 9.61 -50.69 13.22
N ILE A 14 10.83 -50.39 13.67
CA ILE A 14 11.18 -49.12 14.27
C ILE A 14 11.53 -48.21 13.10
N ILE A 15 10.69 -47.22 12.81
CA ILE A 15 11.03 -46.15 11.88
C ILE A 15 11.60 -45.00 12.72
N VAL A 16 12.92 -44.90 12.73
CA VAL A 16 13.63 -43.67 13.07
C VAL A 16 13.50 -42.76 11.86
N LEU A 17 12.67 -41.72 11.96
CA LEU A 17 12.68 -40.61 11.01
C LEU A 17 13.54 -39.50 11.61
N SER A 18 14.77 -39.44 11.11
CA SER A 18 15.70 -38.33 11.22
C SER A 18 15.10 -37.06 10.60
N GLY A 19 15.02 -36.01 11.41
CA GLY A 19 15.22 -34.60 11.06
C GLY A 19 14.51 -34.04 9.82
N CYS A 20 13.51 -33.19 10.06
CA CYS A 20 13.18 -32.10 9.15
C CYS A 20 13.19 -30.82 10.00
N GLY A 21 14.30 -30.09 9.96
CA GLY A 21 14.37 -28.73 10.47
C GLY A 21 13.61 -27.83 9.51
N GLY A 22 12.35 -27.54 9.84
CA GLY A 22 11.67 -26.38 9.33
C GLY A 22 12.21 -25.18 10.09
N SER A 23 13.00 -24.35 9.42
CA SER A 23 13.06 -22.94 9.79
C SER A 23 11.64 -22.44 9.58
N ASP A 24 10.85 -22.39 10.65
CA ASP A 24 9.71 -21.50 10.67
C ASP A 24 10.33 -20.12 10.58
N ASP A 25 10.49 -19.63 9.35
CA ASP A 25 10.63 -18.20 9.14
C ASP A 25 9.34 -17.63 9.70
N VAL A 26 9.41 -17.15 10.94
CA VAL A 26 8.37 -16.33 11.53
C VAL A 26 8.30 -15.11 10.64
N ILE A 27 7.40 -15.14 9.66
CA ILE A 27 6.95 -13.95 8.97
C ILE A 27 6.29 -13.13 10.09
N ILE A 28 7.05 -12.22 10.68
CA ILE A 28 6.48 -11.14 11.46
C ILE A 28 5.76 -10.31 10.42
N ILE A 29 4.46 -10.55 10.26
CA ILE A 29 3.58 -9.62 9.56
C ILE A 29 3.52 -8.43 10.53
N GLU A 30 4.34 -7.43 10.29
CA GLU A 30 4.22 -6.17 11.00
C GLU A 30 2.86 -5.59 10.59
N GLU A 31 1.98 -5.38 11.57
CA GLU A 31 0.68 -4.78 11.30
C GLU A 31 0.90 -3.36 10.76
N PRO A 32 0.16 -2.93 9.72
CA PRO A 32 0.34 -1.60 9.16
C PRO A 32 0.05 -0.54 10.24
N ILE A 33 0.96 0.41 10.41
CA ILE A 33 0.79 1.52 11.34
C ILE A 33 0.09 2.64 10.59
N LEU A 34 -1.25 2.59 10.59
CA LEU A 34 -2.05 3.59 9.90
C LEU A 34 -1.99 4.94 10.61
N GLU A 35 -1.52 5.95 9.89
CA GLU A 35 -1.54 7.34 10.28
C GLU A 35 -2.56 8.11 9.43
N THR A 36 -2.99 9.28 9.92
CA THR A 36 -3.87 10.17 9.16
C THR A 36 -3.03 11.21 8.45
N PHE A 37 -3.22 11.31 7.14
CA PHE A 37 -2.61 12.31 6.27
C PHE A 37 -3.70 13.08 5.55
N PHE A 38 -3.32 14.19 4.93
CA PHE A 38 -4.24 15.07 4.23
C PHE A 38 -3.76 15.30 2.81
N ILE A 39 -4.69 15.28 1.85
CA ILE A 39 -4.43 15.82 0.52
C ILE A 39 -4.97 17.23 0.48
N THR A 40 -4.11 18.21 0.22
CA THR A 40 -4.46 19.63 0.12
C THR A 40 -4.18 20.17 -1.29
N ASP A 41 -4.80 21.29 -1.62
CA ASP A 41 -4.47 22.09 -2.80
C ASP A 41 -3.33 23.07 -2.51
N GLY A 42 -2.92 23.85 -3.52
CA GLY A 42 -1.84 24.85 -3.36
C GLY A 42 -2.17 26.05 -2.46
N PHE A 43 -3.32 26.06 -1.78
CA PHE A 43 -3.68 27.02 -0.73
C PHE A 43 -3.76 26.37 0.65
N GLY A 44 -3.41 25.09 0.77
CA GLY A 44 -3.55 24.29 1.99
C GLY A 44 -4.99 23.88 2.29
N GLU A 45 -5.93 24.05 1.34
CA GLU A 45 -7.31 23.61 1.54
C GLU A 45 -7.45 22.11 1.22
N GLY A 46 -8.11 21.38 2.12
CA GLY A 46 -8.33 19.94 1.98
C GLY A 46 -9.14 19.54 0.74
N VAL A 47 -8.63 18.57 -0.01
CA VAL A 47 -9.26 18.07 -1.24
C VAL A 47 -10.07 16.80 -0.95
N SER A 48 -11.38 16.98 -0.90
CA SER A 48 -12.33 15.90 -0.58
C SER A 48 -12.70 15.03 -1.77
N GLY A 49 -13.16 13.81 -1.48
CA GLY A 49 -13.76 12.93 -2.46
C GLY A 49 -12.78 12.03 -3.21
N ILE A 50 -11.46 12.13 -2.98
CA ILE A 50 -10.47 11.29 -3.67
C ILE A 50 -10.61 9.85 -3.16
N ILE A 51 -10.89 8.91 -4.06
CA ILE A 51 -10.88 7.48 -3.72
C ILE A 51 -9.43 7.06 -3.56
N TYR A 52 -9.14 6.31 -2.50
CA TYR A 52 -7.84 5.68 -2.31
C TYR A 52 -7.97 4.19 -1.98
N GLU A 53 -7.02 3.41 -2.45
CA GLU A 53 -6.90 1.97 -2.22
C GLU A 53 -5.43 1.62 -2.02
N CYS A 54 -5.12 0.98 -0.91
CA CYS A 54 -3.75 0.63 -0.53
C CYS A 54 -3.54 -0.88 -0.49
N ASP A 55 -2.30 -1.32 -0.70
CA ASP A 55 -1.93 -2.74 -0.77
C ASP A 55 -2.21 -3.48 0.56
N SER A 56 -2.16 -2.77 1.70
CA SER A 56 -2.57 -3.30 3.02
C SER A 56 -4.06 -3.67 3.12
N GLY A 57 -4.87 -3.28 2.14
CA GLY A 57 -6.33 -3.42 2.13
C GLY A 57 -7.07 -2.21 2.73
N THR A 58 -6.34 -1.19 3.19
CA THR A 58 -6.93 0.09 3.59
C THR A 58 -7.48 0.80 2.36
N SER A 59 -8.73 1.23 2.40
CA SER A 59 -9.37 1.96 1.30
C SER A 59 -10.44 2.91 1.82
N GLY A 60 -10.74 3.94 1.04
CA GLY A 60 -11.71 4.94 1.43
C GLY A 60 -11.87 6.07 0.44
N VAL A 61 -12.45 7.16 0.95
CA VAL A 61 -12.64 8.41 0.23
C VAL A 61 -12.19 9.53 1.15
N THR A 62 -11.39 10.48 0.66
CA THR A 62 -10.96 11.62 1.47
C THR A 62 -12.17 12.41 1.99
N ASN A 63 -12.11 12.83 3.26
CA ASN A 63 -13.18 13.64 3.86
C ASN A 63 -13.11 15.11 3.39
N PHE A 64 -13.95 15.99 3.95
CA PHE A 64 -13.98 17.42 3.59
C PHE A 64 -12.68 18.17 3.89
N GLU A 65 -11.81 17.62 4.73
CA GLU A 65 -10.49 18.15 5.09
C GLU A 65 -9.37 17.53 4.24
N GLY A 66 -9.72 16.65 3.29
CA GLY A 66 -8.73 15.90 2.52
C GLY A 66 -8.12 14.71 3.27
N ALA A 67 -8.64 14.35 4.45
CA ALA A 67 -8.03 13.34 5.31
C ALA A 67 -8.19 11.91 4.74
N PHE A 68 -7.12 11.12 4.81
CA PHE A 68 -7.08 9.69 4.48
C PHE A 68 -6.17 8.93 5.46
N MET A 69 -6.33 7.60 5.50
CA MET A 69 -5.48 6.72 6.31
C MET A 69 -4.45 6.01 5.44
N PHE A 70 -3.18 6.06 5.84
CA PHE A 70 -2.06 5.48 5.10
C PHE A 70 -0.94 5.06 6.05
N ASP A 71 -0.29 3.93 5.76
CA ASP A 71 1.00 3.56 6.35
C ASP A 71 2.13 3.88 5.36
N ILE A 72 2.72 5.06 5.52
CA ILE A 72 3.75 5.59 4.61
C ILE A 72 5.06 4.78 4.59
N LYS A 73 5.27 3.86 5.55
CA LYS A 73 6.51 3.10 5.74
C LYS A 73 6.39 1.61 5.44
N GLY A 74 5.27 1.19 4.86
CA GLY A 74 5.04 -0.22 4.56
C GLY A 74 3.93 -0.48 3.57
N ASP A 75 3.36 0.57 2.96
CA ASP A 75 2.20 0.46 2.09
C ASP A 75 2.35 1.33 0.85
N ASN A 76 1.68 0.92 -0.22
CA ASN A 76 1.51 1.75 -1.41
C ASN A 76 0.03 2.09 -1.52
N CYS A 77 -0.30 3.34 -1.78
CA CYS A 77 -1.69 3.77 -1.95
C CYS A 77 -1.90 4.37 -3.32
N LYS A 78 -2.88 3.83 -4.04
CA LYS A 78 -3.38 4.38 -5.29
C LYS A 78 -4.52 5.35 -5.01
N PHE A 79 -4.46 6.52 -5.63
CA PHE A 79 -5.47 7.57 -5.60
C PHE A 79 -6.13 7.70 -6.98
N ASP A 80 -7.45 7.86 -7.01
CA ASP A 80 -8.24 8.07 -8.22
C ASP A 80 -8.80 9.51 -8.24
N PHE A 81 -8.44 10.26 -9.27
CA PHE A 81 -8.79 11.67 -9.44
C PHE A 81 -10.00 11.88 -10.37
N VAL A 82 -10.48 10.84 -11.07
CA VAL A 82 -11.48 10.94 -12.14
C VAL A 82 -12.82 11.49 -11.64
N ILE A 83 -13.15 11.27 -10.37
CA ILE A 83 -14.48 11.55 -9.83
C ILE A 83 -14.72 13.00 -9.37
N ASN A 84 -13.69 13.85 -9.20
CA ASN A 84 -13.89 15.18 -8.60
C ASN A 84 -13.40 16.37 -9.41
N ASP A 85 -12.96 16.20 -10.67
CA ASP A 85 -12.46 17.30 -11.52
C ASP A 85 -11.51 18.22 -10.74
N ILE A 86 -10.55 17.62 -10.05
CA ILE A 86 -9.64 18.31 -9.16
C ILE A 86 -8.73 19.18 -10.02
N GLN A 87 -8.75 20.50 -9.80
CA GLN A 87 -8.10 21.48 -10.67
C GLN A 87 -6.95 22.23 -9.98
N SER A 88 -6.08 21.49 -9.31
CA SER A 88 -4.95 22.08 -8.60
C SER A 88 -3.76 21.14 -8.56
N ASP A 89 -2.63 21.74 -8.22
CA ASP A 89 -1.50 20.99 -7.66
C ASP A 89 -1.97 20.34 -6.36
N LEU A 90 -1.49 19.12 -6.10
CA LEU A 90 -1.83 18.36 -4.91
C LEU A 90 -0.61 18.14 -4.04
N TYR A 91 -0.86 18.25 -2.74
CA TYR A 91 0.12 18.14 -1.67
C TYR A 91 -0.33 17.05 -0.72
N ILE A 92 0.63 16.37 -0.10
CA ILE A 92 0.36 15.44 1.01
C ILE A 92 0.90 16.13 2.25
N GLU A 93 0.10 16.19 3.29
CA GLU A 93 0.42 16.92 4.52
C GLU A 93 0.18 16.04 5.76
N TYR A 94 0.87 16.37 6.86
CA TYR A 94 0.63 15.78 8.18
C TYR A 94 -0.58 16.39 8.91
N ASP A 95 -0.99 17.59 8.50
CA ASP A 95 -2.16 18.30 9.03
C ASP A 95 -2.93 19.03 7.91
N ASN A 96 -4.04 19.67 8.25
CA ASN A 96 -4.85 20.47 7.34
C ASN A 96 -4.78 21.97 7.66
N ASP A 97 -3.71 22.42 8.33
CA ASP A 97 -3.53 23.83 8.66
C ASP A 97 -2.83 24.56 7.49
N PRO A 98 -3.53 25.48 6.80
CA PRO A 98 -2.98 26.16 5.63
C PRO A 98 -1.80 27.07 5.94
N ASP A 99 -1.53 27.38 7.22
CA ASP A 99 -0.37 28.17 7.64
C ASP A 99 0.90 27.31 7.83
N THR A 100 0.78 25.98 7.86
CA THR A 100 1.89 25.02 8.03
C THR A 100 2.15 24.13 6.81
N ASP A 101 1.41 24.37 5.72
CA ASP A 101 1.49 23.70 4.42
C ASP A 101 2.93 23.69 3.88
N ALA A 102 3.58 22.52 3.92
CA ALA A 102 4.99 22.37 3.58
C ALA A 102 5.26 21.23 2.60
N GLY A 103 4.29 20.37 2.34
CA GLY A 103 4.48 19.11 1.67
C GLY A 103 5.22 18.10 2.54
N ILE A 104 4.82 16.84 2.46
CA ILE A 104 5.69 15.74 2.84
C ILE A 104 6.69 15.51 1.72
N ASP A 105 7.96 15.78 1.99
CA ASP A 105 9.05 15.54 1.05
C ASP A 105 9.45 14.06 0.98
N GLY A 106 9.82 13.63 -0.22
CA GLY A 106 10.54 12.37 -0.44
C GLY A 106 9.66 11.14 -0.68
N ILE A 107 8.35 11.29 -0.85
CA ILE A 107 7.44 10.20 -1.22
C ILE A 107 7.57 9.96 -2.72
N TYR A 108 7.95 8.75 -3.13
CA TYR A 108 7.98 8.39 -4.54
C TYR A 108 6.54 8.22 -5.06
N TYR A 109 6.27 8.73 -6.26
CA TYR A 109 4.95 8.60 -6.87
C TYR A 109 5.02 8.27 -8.36
N GLU A 110 3.95 7.64 -8.85
CA GLU A 110 3.73 7.37 -10.27
C GLU A 110 2.29 7.73 -10.65
N CYS A 111 2.13 8.62 -11.63
CA CYS A 111 0.84 9.07 -12.13
C CYS A 111 0.53 8.47 -13.51
N ILE A 112 -0.74 8.19 -13.73
CA ILE A 112 -1.26 7.54 -14.93
C ILE A 112 -2.22 8.50 -15.66
N PHE A 113 -2.16 8.52 -16.99
CA PHE A 113 -3.13 9.17 -17.87
C PHE A 113 -3.51 8.23 -19.02
N ASP A 114 -4.80 8.03 -19.25
CA ASP A 114 -5.34 7.09 -20.24
C ASP A 114 -4.72 5.68 -20.10
N GLY A 115 -4.47 5.25 -18.86
CA GLY A 115 -3.86 3.95 -18.55
C GLY A 115 -2.36 3.83 -18.87
N ALA A 116 -1.67 4.92 -19.22
CA ALA A 116 -0.23 4.96 -19.44
C ALA A 116 0.46 5.82 -18.38
N LEU A 117 1.70 5.45 -18.03
CA LEU A 117 2.55 6.26 -17.14
C LEU A 117 2.78 7.65 -17.75
N SER A 118 2.33 8.68 -17.06
CA SER A 118 2.43 10.08 -17.50
C SER A 118 3.50 10.85 -16.75
N GLU A 119 3.68 10.56 -15.46
CA GLU A 119 4.63 11.26 -14.60
C GLU A 119 5.14 10.34 -13.49
N THR A 120 6.39 10.55 -13.08
CA THR A 120 7.02 9.90 -11.92
C THR A 120 7.95 10.88 -11.23
N GLY A 121 8.03 10.83 -9.92
CA GLY A 121 8.93 11.70 -9.18
C GLY A 121 8.97 11.40 -7.70
N TYR A 122 9.57 12.32 -6.97
CA TYR A 122 9.49 12.37 -5.52
C TYR A 122 8.71 13.64 -5.16
N SER A 123 7.82 13.55 -4.18
CA SER A 123 7.16 14.70 -3.60
C SER A 123 8.22 15.67 -3.07
N GLY A 124 7.95 16.96 -3.26
CA GLY A 124 8.77 18.04 -2.76
C GLY A 124 7.92 19.07 -2.04
N PRO A 125 8.53 20.19 -1.62
CA PRO A 125 7.80 21.24 -0.91
C PRO A 125 6.84 22.00 -1.84
N SER A 126 6.86 21.67 -3.14
CA SER A 126 5.92 22.16 -4.15
C SER A 126 4.79 21.16 -4.44
N GLY A 127 4.61 20.13 -3.62
CA GLY A 127 3.57 19.11 -3.77
C GLY A 127 4.08 17.82 -4.41
N PHE A 128 3.15 16.88 -4.64
CA PHE A 128 3.41 15.56 -5.24
C PHE A 128 2.75 15.35 -6.60
N VAL A 129 1.82 16.21 -7.02
CA VAL A 129 1.26 16.21 -8.39
C VAL A 129 1.09 17.66 -8.86
N THR A 130 1.70 18.01 -9.98
CA THR A 130 1.42 19.30 -10.63
C THR A 130 0.28 19.14 -11.61
N ASP A 131 -0.79 19.92 -11.46
CA ASP A 131 -2.00 19.86 -12.28
C ASP A 131 -2.66 18.46 -12.35
N SER A 132 -3.34 18.06 -11.28
CA SER A 132 -4.02 16.75 -11.20
C SER A 132 -5.03 16.43 -12.32
N ARG A 133 -5.47 17.42 -13.12
CA ARG A 133 -6.43 17.24 -14.24
C ARG A 133 -5.89 16.39 -15.38
N ILE A 134 -4.57 16.35 -15.54
CA ILE A 134 -3.93 15.61 -16.63
C ILE A 134 -3.62 14.16 -16.24
N HIS A 135 -4.13 13.70 -15.10
CA HIS A 135 -3.93 12.35 -14.59
C HIS A 135 -5.28 11.72 -14.21
N ASP A 136 -5.41 10.42 -14.48
CA ASP A 136 -6.51 9.60 -13.97
C ASP A 136 -6.35 9.35 -12.46
N GLY A 137 -5.09 9.31 -12.00
CA GLY A 137 -4.74 9.02 -10.63
C GLY A 137 -3.24 8.80 -10.46
N CYS A 138 -2.79 8.74 -9.21
CA CYS A 138 -1.39 8.51 -8.86
C CYS A 138 -1.27 7.44 -7.78
N THR A 139 -0.16 6.70 -7.79
CA THR A 139 0.21 5.77 -6.72
C THR A 139 1.35 6.37 -5.94
N LEU A 140 1.19 6.45 -4.63
CA LEU A 140 2.26 6.74 -3.68
C LEU A 140 2.89 5.44 -3.26
N PHE A 141 4.22 5.42 -3.21
CA PHE A 141 4.99 4.26 -2.81
C PHE A 141 5.63 4.48 -1.46
N ASP A 142 5.76 3.37 -0.75
CA ASP A 142 6.49 3.26 0.51
C ASP A 142 7.91 3.86 0.39
N ILE A 143 8.27 4.64 1.41
CA ILE A 143 9.62 5.16 1.62
C ILE A 143 10.37 4.29 2.63
N TYR A 144 11.13 3.33 2.11
CA TYR A 144 12.06 2.45 2.85
C TYR A 144 13.04 3.18 3.77
#